data_AF-A0A4R6RY79-F1
#
_entry.id   AF-A0A4R6RY79-F1
#
_cell.length_a   1.000
_cell.length_b   1.000
_cell.length_c   1.000
_cell.angle_alpha   90.00
_cell.angle_beta   90.00
_cell.angle_gamma   90.00
#
_symmetry.space_group_name_H-M   'P 1'
#
loop_
_entity.id
_entity.type
_entity.pdbx_description
1 polymer ?
#
loop_
_entity_poly.entity_id
_entity_poly.type
_entity_poly.pdbx_seq_one_letter_code
_entity_poly.pdbx_strand_id
1 'polypeptide(L)'
;MPLSRLPGVANATRLQITARIKEWRARLGDYVAPVPVSRQVPTPTDAAELLLRTVANRRSPSRGGIVCLILGISRQLDAFATHADLAANLDDPVTPARASQLLGKLQELWAADDNARTLLDRLADAVSERLTELGAVATVGELTAVVLAALSTEAHPDERRARGLLRFALERRKAMNRADGSREPVWLRRRDRVVTLLAEDQALFDVAESLAAEADQIVATAGDPERVVIPASRVRAQLADAVPGGVALPTALTESQRRVTLAAATSAHAAASGAGELHHRDLAPVAALELTFAGFGGQQLAPEEIRERVRVRFPATPELPRRPALDDLVAAAGLGLTFDDRLRVYRATEAGGRTTGLESRRPTALGVATSPVGSTGALGARLEQSLASRSFLALGVRADRMPRFIAAAQDRYCATVVDLTGALLDTLRAASAAVGLPWELVRTADAEGEASRGQRGLQELVRRAWPKVEDAVEQALADGEVGAPVVLTDAAPLARYDNVGLLARWTDLAASRRRAVWLVVPQLGGNRGAMLDGRPVPLAAPNQFVALDIDWIDSVAAMDAAAQTSPKES
;
A
#
# COMPACT_ATOMS: atom_id res chain seq x y z
N MET A 1 21.84 -37.45 32.60
CA MET A 1 22.21 -38.37 33.71
C MET A 1 21.00 -39.23 34.07
N PRO A 2 21.14 -40.54 34.31
CA PRO A 2 20.02 -41.36 34.78
C PRO A 2 19.60 -40.88 36.18
N LEU A 3 18.32 -40.52 36.35
CA LEU A 3 17.74 -40.01 37.60
C LEU A 3 17.90 -40.97 38.80
N SER A 4 18.23 -42.23 38.55
CA SER A 4 18.60 -43.22 39.56
C SER A 4 19.93 -42.94 40.27
N ARG A 5 20.74 -41.99 39.77
CA ARG A 5 22.07 -41.66 40.28
C ARG A 5 22.20 -40.21 40.76
N LEU A 6 21.11 -39.59 41.22
CA LEU A 6 21.18 -38.25 41.82
C LEU A 6 21.93 -38.29 43.17
N PRO A 7 23.08 -37.61 43.31
CA PRO A 7 23.80 -37.54 44.58
C PRO A 7 23.02 -36.71 45.61
N GLY A 8 23.04 -37.12 46.88
CA GLY A 8 22.41 -36.38 47.99
C GLY A 8 20.93 -36.68 48.28
N VAL A 9 20.28 -37.59 47.53
CA VAL A 9 18.86 -37.91 47.70
C VAL A 9 18.66 -39.24 48.44
N ALA A 10 17.76 -39.30 49.42
CA ALA A 10 17.45 -40.53 50.17
C ALA A 10 16.92 -41.66 49.25
N ASN A 11 17.24 -42.92 49.60
CA ASN A 11 16.91 -44.09 48.77
C ASN A 11 15.38 -44.27 48.58
N ALA A 12 14.59 -43.97 49.61
CA ALA A 12 13.13 -44.03 49.55
C ALA A 12 12.56 -43.09 48.47
N THR A 13 13.11 -41.87 48.37
CA THR A 13 12.70 -40.88 47.36
C THR A 13 13.08 -41.32 45.95
N ARG A 14 14.25 -41.95 45.77
CA ARG A 14 14.67 -42.50 44.48
C ARG A 14 13.77 -43.65 44.00
N LEU A 15 13.36 -44.52 44.92
CA LEU A 15 12.41 -45.60 44.64
C LEU A 15 11.04 -45.06 44.24
N GLN A 16 10.55 -44.04 44.96
CA GLN A 16 9.26 -43.41 44.66
C GLN A 16 9.26 -42.72 43.28
N ILE A 17 10.33 -42.00 42.93
CA ILE A 17 10.50 -41.37 41.61
C ILE A 17 10.52 -42.44 40.51
N THR A 18 11.25 -43.53 40.72
CA THR A 18 11.35 -44.61 39.73
C THR A 18 10.02 -45.32 39.53
N ALA A 19 9.26 -45.55 40.60
CA ALA A 19 7.92 -46.13 40.54
C ALA A 19 6.95 -45.22 39.76
N ARG A 20 6.96 -43.92 40.01
CA ARG A 20 6.12 -42.95 39.28
C ARG A 20 6.50 -42.81 37.81
N ILE A 21 7.78 -42.85 37.47
CA ILE A 21 8.22 -42.87 36.06
C ILE A 21 7.70 -44.12 35.33
N LYS A 22 7.72 -45.29 35.99
CA LYS A 22 7.20 -46.54 35.42
C LYS A 22 5.69 -46.47 35.20
N GLU A 23 4.95 -45.93 36.17
CA GLU A 23 3.52 -45.70 36.05
C GLU A 23 3.19 -44.71 34.92
N TRP A 24 3.94 -43.62 34.80
CA TRP A 24 3.75 -42.64 33.74
C TRP A 24 4.11 -43.19 32.35
N ARG A 25 5.18 -43.99 32.19
CA ARG A 25 5.47 -44.66 30.91
C ARG A 25 4.39 -45.66 30.52
N ALA A 26 3.83 -46.38 31.48
CA ALA A 26 2.73 -47.30 31.20
C ALA A 26 1.47 -46.58 30.73
N ARG A 27 1.23 -45.33 31.18
CA ARG A 27 0.07 -44.51 30.78
C ARG A 27 0.29 -43.66 29.53
N LEU A 28 1.52 -43.17 29.32
CA LEU A 28 1.84 -42.14 28.31
C LEU A 28 2.73 -42.65 27.17
N GLY A 29 3.21 -43.91 27.24
CA GLY A 29 4.17 -44.47 26.30
C GLY A 29 5.64 -44.18 26.66
N ASP A 30 6.56 -44.74 25.87
CA ASP A 30 8.00 -44.49 26.04
C ASP A 30 8.38 -43.07 25.59
N TYR A 31 9.32 -42.46 26.32
CA TYR A 31 9.91 -41.18 25.93
C TYR A 31 10.70 -41.37 24.62
N VAL A 32 10.13 -40.91 23.51
CA VAL A 32 10.88 -40.73 22.25
C VAL A 32 11.77 -39.52 22.47
N ALA A 33 13.07 -39.75 22.62
CA ALA A 33 14.03 -38.65 22.58
C ALA A 33 13.81 -37.92 21.25
N PRO A 34 13.69 -36.58 21.24
CA PRO A 34 13.58 -35.85 19.99
C PRO A 34 14.84 -36.16 19.20
N VAL A 35 14.69 -36.91 18.12
CA VAL A 35 15.70 -36.97 17.07
C VAL A 35 15.95 -35.50 16.70
N PRO A 36 17.20 -35.03 16.67
CA PRO A 36 17.47 -33.70 16.15
C PRO A 36 17.16 -33.73 14.65
N VAL A 37 15.89 -33.57 14.31
CA VAL A 37 15.45 -33.29 12.95
C VAL A 37 16.03 -31.92 12.66
N SER A 38 16.86 -31.83 11.62
CA SER A 38 17.15 -30.54 10.99
C SER A 38 15.81 -29.81 10.85
N ARG A 39 15.60 -28.75 11.63
CA ARG A 39 14.39 -27.90 11.64
C ARG A 39 14.28 -27.05 10.37
N GLN A 40 14.75 -27.55 9.25
CA GLN A 40 14.54 -26.88 7.98
C GLN A 40 13.09 -27.09 7.59
N VAL A 41 12.38 -25.97 7.43
CA VAL A 41 11.05 -25.98 6.81
C VAL A 41 11.22 -26.62 5.42
N PRO A 42 10.38 -27.60 5.04
CA PRO A 42 10.54 -28.26 3.75
C PRO A 42 10.24 -27.28 2.61
N THR A 43 10.89 -27.49 1.47
CA THR A 43 10.47 -26.85 0.22
C THR A 43 9.15 -27.45 -0.30
N PRO A 44 8.42 -26.78 -1.21
CA PRO A 44 7.27 -27.37 -1.91
C PRO A 44 7.56 -28.73 -2.54
N THR A 45 8.77 -28.93 -3.07
CA THR A 45 9.19 -30.22 -3.63
C THR A 45 9.38 -31.26 -2.54
N ASP A 46 10.08 -30.95 -1.45
CA ASP A 46 10.26 -31.87 -0.31
C ASP A 46 8.92 -32.29 0.31
N ALA A 47 7.99 -31.33 0.42
CA ALA A 47 6.64 -31.57 0.93
C ALA A 47 5.87 -32.54 0.02
N ALA A 48 5.90 -32.32 -1.29
CA ALA A 48 5.29 -33.20 -2.28
C ALA A 48 5.87 -34.62 -2.24
N GLU A 49 7.21 -34.74 -2.18
CA GLU A 49 7.90 -36.01 -2.10
C GLU A 49 7.59 -36.77 -0.80
N LEU A 50 7.50 -36.06 0.33
CA LEU A 50 7.07 -36.62 1.61
C LEU A 50 5.65 -37.20 1.51
N LEU A 51 4.69 -36.44 0.99
CA LEU A 51 3.32 -36.92 0.87
C LEU A 51 3.22 -38.12 -0.08
N LEU A 52 3.96 -38.09 -1.20
CA LEU A 52 3.96 -39.18 -2.17
C LEU A 52 4.61 -40.45 -1.59
N ARG A 53 5.79 -40.36 -0.96
CA ARG A 53 6.51 -41.53 -0.44
C ARG A 53 5.75 -42.24 0.68
N THR A 54 4.98 -41.51 1.48
CA THR A 54 4.18 -42.09 2.57
C THR A 54 3.05 -43.00 2.07
N VAL A 55 2.54 -42.77 0.86
CA VAL A 55 1.36 -43.49 0.33
C VAL A 55 1.64 -44.34 -0.90
N ALA A 56 2.75 -44.09 -1.59
CA ALA A 56 3.20 -44.85 -2.74
C ALA A 56 3.46 -46.31 -2.34
N ASN A 57 2.77 -47.22 -3.01
CA ASN A 57 2.91 -48.65 -2.78
C ASN A 57 2.78 -49.38 -4.13
N ARG A 58 3.75 -50.24 -4.47
CA ARG A 58 3.73 -51.04 -5.70
C ARG A 58 2.47 -51.91 -5.83
N ARG A 59 1.86 -52.35 -4.72
CA ARG A 59 0.61 -53.12 -4.70
C ARG A 59 -0.65 -52.27 -4.86
N SER A 60 -0.53 -50.95 -4.88
CA SER A 60 -1.67 -50.04 -5.01
C SER A 60 -1.23 -48.77 -5.78
N PRO A 61 -0.89 -48.91 -7.07
CA PRO A 61 -0.34 -47.82 -7.88
C PRO A 61 -1.27 -46.60 -7.94
N SER A 62 -2.59 -46.81 -7.91
CA SER A 62 -3.60 -45.74 -7.92
C SER A 62 -3.47 -44.74 -6.76
N ARG A 63 -2.89 -45.13 -5.61
CA ARG A 63 -2.65 -44.22 -4.47
C ARG A 63 -1.63 -43.14 -4.83
N GLY A 64 -0.48 -43.57 -5.33
CA GLY A 64 0.56 -42.67 -5.83
C GLY A 64 0.07 -41.89 -7.05
N GLY A 65 -0.67 -42.53 -7.95
CA GLY A 65 -1.26 -41.90 -9.13
C GLY A 65 -2.16 -40.69 -8.78
N ILE A 66 -3.08 -40.82 -7.82
CA ILE A 66 -3.93 -39.69 -7.40
C ILE A 66 -3.09 -38.54 -6.85
N VAL A 67 -2.06 -38.84 -6.04
CA VAL A 67 -1.18 -37.81 -5.49
C VAL A 67 -0.40 -37.10 -6.60
N CYS A 68 0.15 -37.85 -7.55
CA CYS A 68 0.85 -37.29 -8.70
C CYS A 68 -0.06 -36.41 -9.58
N LEU A 69 -1.33 -36.80 -9.78
CA LEU A 69 -2.32 -35.98 -10.50
C LEU A 69 -2.64 -34.69 -9.74
N ILE A 70 -2.90 -34.77 -8.43
CA ILE A 70 -3.23 -33.59 -7.61
C ILE A 70 -2.03 -32.65 -7.48
N LEU A 71 -0.81 -33.15 -7.39
CA LEU A 71 0.42 -32.33 -7.29
C LEU A 71 0.96 -31.87 -8.65
N GLY A 72 0.44 -32.39 -9.76
CA GLY A 72 0.90 -32.03 -11.11
C GLY A 72 2.27 -32.61 -11.49
N ILE A 73 2.70 -33.71 -10.87
CA ILE A 73 4.06 -34.29 -11.07
C ILE A 73 4.20 -35.01 -12.43
N SER A 74 3.12 -35.58 -12.96
CA SER A 74 3.21 -36.49 -14.13
C SER A 74 2.24 -36.15 -15.27
N ARG A 75 1.13 -35.49 -14.99
CA ARG A 75 0.11 -35.11 -15.98
C ARG A 75 -0.51 -33.78 -15.59
N GLN A 76 -0.83 -32.97 -16.60
CA GLN A 76 -1.50 -31.69 -16.42
C GLN A 76 -3.00 -31.94 -16.23
N LEU A 77 -3.42 -31.97 -14.97
CA LEU A 77 -4.81 -31.93 -14.55
C LEU A 77 -4.96 -30.78 -13.55
N ASP A 78 -6.13 -30.14 -13.46
CA ASP A 78 -6.35 -29.11 -12.44
C ASP A 78 -6.18 -29.67 -11.02
N ALA A 79 -5.61 -28.87 -10.11
CA ALA A 79 -5.36 -29.29 -8.73
C ALA A 79 -6.67 -29.70 -8.02
N PHE A 80 -7.76 -29.01 -8.33
CA PHE A 80 -9.09 -29.20 -7.76
C PHE A 80 -10.04 -30.00 -8.68
N ALA A 81 -9.48 -30.74 -9.64
CA ALA A 81 -10.21 -31.64 -10.51
C ALA A 81 -11.13 -32.58 -9.74
N THR A 82 -12.30 -32.86 -10.32
CA THR A 82 -13.34 -33.63 -9.64
C THR A 82 -12.90 -35.08 -9.40
N HIS A 83 -13.61 -35.80 -8.53
CA HIS A 83 -13.36 -37.23 -8.35
C HIS A 83 -13.51 -38.02 -9.65
N ALA A 84 -14.42 -37.61 -10.54
CA ALA A 84 -14.59 -38.24 -11.84
C ALA A 84 -13.38 -38.00 -12.75
N ASP A 85 -12.90 -36.75 -12.81
CA ASP A 85 -11.72 -36.41 -13.61
C ASP A 85 -10.47 -37.13 -13.10
N LEU A 86 -10.24 -37.16 -11.78
CA LEU A 86 -9.14 -37.91 -11.18
C LEU A 86 -9.22 -39.40 -11.51
N ALA A 87 -10.41 -39.99 -11.41
CA ALA A 87 -10.60 -41.42 -11.66
C ALA A 87 -10.34 -41.80 -13.12
N ALA A 88 -10.73 -40.94 -14.06
CA ALA A 88 -10.55 -41.15 -15.49
C ALA A 88 -9.10 -40.94 -15.96
N ASN A 89 -8.31 -40.12 -15.25
CA ASN A 89 -6.95 -39.74 -15.66
C ASN A 89 -5.83 -40.55 -15.00
N LEU A 90 -6.15 -41.57 -14.20
CA LEU A 90 -5.18 -42.54 -13.70
C LEU A 90 -4.65 -43.43 -14.85
N ASP A 91 -3.45 -44.00 -14.68
CA ASP A 91 -2.90 -44.97 -15.63
C ASP A 91 -3.83 -46.18 -15.80
N ASP A 92 -4.38 -46.66 -14.67
CA ASP A 92 -5.48 -47.61 -14.62
C ASP A 92 -6.75 -46.88 -14.12
N PRO A 93 -7.67 -46.49 -15.02
CA PRO A 93 -8.87 -45.76 -14.65
C PRO A 93 -9.74 -46.52 -13.65
N VAL A 94 -10.35 -45.79 -12.72
CA VAL A 94 -11.24 -46.35 -11.70
C VAL A 94 -12.59 -45.62 -11.70
N THR A 95 -13.53 -46.05 -10.85
CA THR A 95 -14.80 -45.34 -10.69
C THR A 95 -14.62 -44.07 -9.84
N PRO A 96 -15.48 -43.03 -10.00
CA PRO A 96 -15.43 -41.83 -9.15
C PRO A 96 -15.58 -42.14 -7.65
N ALA A 97 -16.42 -43.13 -7.31
CA ALA A 97 -16.58 -43.60 -5.94
C ALA A 97 -15.27 -44.19 -5.39
N ARG A 98 -14.54 -44.95 -6.22
CA ARG A 98 -13.23 -45.49 -5.84
C ARG A 98 -12.18 -44.40 -5.64
N ALA A 99 -12.17 -43.35 -6.46
CA ALA A 99 -11.29 -42.20 -6.26
C ALA A 99 -11.56 -41.48 -4.92
N SER A 100 -12.83 -41.30 -4.54
CA SER A 100 -13.22 -40.77 -3.23
C SER A 100 -12.72 -41.64 -2.07
N GLN A 101 -12.89 -42.97 -2.16
CA GLN A 101 -12.36 -43.92 -1.17
C GLN A 101 -10.83 -43.84 -1.05
N LEU A 102 -10.13 -43.71 -2.19
CA LEU A 102 -8.68 -43.58 -2.20
C LEU A 102 -8.25 -42.30 -1.47
N LEU A 103 -8.87 -41.15 -1.72
CA LEU A 103 -8.56 -39.89 -1.02
C LEU A 103 -8.76 -40.01 0.50
N GLY A 104 -9.85 -40.63 0.94
CA GLY A 104 -10.05 -40.94 2.36
C GLY A 104 -8.92 -41.80 2.91
N LYS A 105 -8.50 -42.82 2.16
CA LYS A 105 -7.38 -43.70 2.57
C LYS A 105 -6.03 -42.98 2.61
N LEU A 106 -5.78 -42.04 1.71
CA LEU A 106 -4.55 -41.23 1.72
C LEU A 106 -4.46 -40.41 3.01
N GLN A 107 -5.56 -39.77 3.43
CA GLN A 107 -5.61 -39.01 4.68
C GLN A 107 -5.38 -39.89 5.92
N GLU A 108 -5.92 -41.11 5.96
CA GLU A 108 -5.63 -42.06 7.03
C GLU A 108 -4.14 -42.43 7.09
N LEU A 109 -3.51 -42.69 5.94
CA LEU A 109 -2.10 -43.06 5.86
C LEU A 109 -1.19 -41.90 6.26
N TRP A 110 -1.50 -40.68 5.82
CA TRP A 110 -0.76 -39.48 6.25
C TRP A 110 -0.96 -39.17 7.72
N ALA A 111 -2.15 -39.38 8.29
CA ALA A 111 -2.38 -39.20 9.72
C ALA A 111 -1.61 -40.22 10.58
N ALA A 112 -1.28 -41.40 10.04
CA ALA A 112 -0.49 -42.42 10.73
C ALA A 112 1.02 -42.21 10.63
N ASP A 113 1.50 -41.30 9.78
CA ASP A 113 2.92 -40.92 9.65
C ASP A 113 3.15 -39.54 10.28
N ASP A 114 4.02 -39.47 11.30
CA ASP A 114 4.19 -38.23 12.08
C ASP A 114 4.70 -37.04 11.26
N ASN A 115 5.56 -37.29 10.26
CA ASN A 115 6.10 -36.23 9.42
C ASN A 115 5.04 -35.69 8.46
N ALA A 116 4.33 -36.59 7.76
CA ALA A 116 3.26 -36.21 6.84
C ALA A 116 2.11 -35.51 7.60
N ARG A 117 1.72 -36.03 8.76
CA ARG A 117 0.70 -35.42 9.62
C ARG A 117 1.12 -34.02 10.05
N THR A 118 2.34 -33.85 10.57
CA THR A 118 2.85 -32.55 11.04
C THR A 118 2.93 -31.53 9.90
N LEU A 119 3.33 -31.94 8.70
CA LEU A 119 3.31 -31.09 7.51
C LEU A 119 1.88 -30.65 7.17
N LEU A 120 0.93 -31.59 7.06
CA LEU A 120 -0.44 -31.29 6.69
C LEU A 120 -1.17 -30.46 7.76
N ASP A 121 -0.90 -30.71 9.04
CA ASP A 121 -1.43 -29.90 10.15
C ASP A 121 -0.95 -28.46 10.03
N ARG A 122 0.36 -28.23 9.82
CA ARG A 122 0.92 -26.89 9.61
C ARG A 122 0.27 -26.17 8.42
N LEU A 123 0.14 -26.85 7.28
CA LEU A 123 -0.48 -26.25 6.09
C LEU A 123 -1.96 -25.96 6.31
N ALA A 124 -2.67 -26.88 6.97
CA ALA A 124 -4.08 -26.70 7.32
C ALA A 124 -4.27 -25.51 8.27
N ASP A 125 -3.40 -25.36 9.29
CA ASP A 125 -3.40 -24.24 10.23
C ASP A 125 -3.15 -22.91 9.52
N ALA A 126 -2.11 -22.83 8.68
CA ALA A 126 -1.81 -21.63 7.92
C ALA A 126 -2.96 -21.21 6.99
N VAL A 127 -3.62 -22.18 6.33
CA VAL A 127 -4.79 -21.92 5.49
C VAL A 127 -6.00 -21.46 6.31
N SER A 128 -6.22 -22.05 7.49
CA SER A 128 -7.29 -21.65 8.42
C SER A 128 -7.07 -20.21 8.91
N GLU A 129 -5.87 -19.90 9.40
CA GLU A 129 -5.50 -18.56 9.87
C GLU A 129 -5.69 -17.53 8.76
N ARG A 130 -5.19 -17.82 7.55
CA ARG A 130 -5.38 -16.91 6.43
C ARG A 130 -6.85 -16.71 6.07
N LEU A 131 -7.66 -17.76 6.03
CA LEU A 131 -9.08 -17.61 5.73
C LEU A 131 -9.75 -16.68 6.74
N THR A 132 -9.45 -16.82 8.04
CA THR A 132 -9.94 -15.91 9.07
C THR A 132 -9.48 -14.47 8.82
N GLU A 133 -8.18 -14.24 8.55
CA GLU A 133 -7.64 -12.91 8.23
C GLU A 133 -8.29 -12.28 7.00
N LEU A 134 -8.63 -13.08 6.00
CA LEU A 134 -9.26 -12.63 4.75
C LEU A 134 -10.78 -12.44 4.88
N GLY A 135 -11.35 -12.68 6.06
CA GLY A 135 -12.79 -12.56 6.29
C GLY A 135 -13.60 -13.74 5.79
N ALA A 136 -13.08 -14.95 6.02
CA ALA A 136 -13.72 -16.24 5.75
C ALA A 136 -14.07 -16.53 4.27
N VAL A 137 -13.56 -15.74 3.33
CA VAL A 137 -13.62 -15.98 1.88
C VAL A 137 -12.32 -15.57 1.21
N ALA A 138 -11.84 -16.43 0.31
CA ALA A 138 -10.59 -16.23 -0.41
C ALA A 138 -10.63 -16.88 -1.79
N THR A 139 -9.81 -16.35 -2.70
CA THR A 139 -9.51 -17.02 -3.97
C THR A 139 -8.53 -18.17 -3.77
N VAL A 140 -8.48 -19.11 -4.73
CA VAL A 140 -7.46 -20.17 -4.73
C VAL A 140 -6.03 -19.59 -4.75
N GLY A 141 -5.81 -18.49 -5.46
CA GLY A 141 -4.51 -17.81 -5.53
C GLY A 141 -4.06 -17.26 -4.17
N GLU A 142 -4.95 -16.58 -3.44
CA GLU A 142 -4.67 -16.03 -2.11
C GLU A 142 -4.23 -17.12 -1.12
N LEU A 143 -4.88 -18.29 -1.12
CA LEU A 143 -4.51 -19.39 -0.22
C LEU A 143 -3.31 -20.21 -0.72
N THR A 144 -3.08 -20.24 -2.03
CA THR A 144 -1.87 -20.89 -2.60
C THR A 144 -0.62 -20.13 -2.18
N ALA A 145 -0.67 -18.79 -2.16
CA ALA A 145 0.44 -17.96 -1.69
C ALA A 145 0.81 -18.25 -0.22
N VAL A 146 -0.18 -18.54 0.64
CA VAL A 146 0.06 -18.95 2.03
C VAL A 146 0.76 -20.29 2.14
N VAL A 147 0.34 -21.26 1.33
CA VAL A 147 0.99 -22.57 1.29
C VAL A 147 2.45 -22.44 0.90
N LEU A 148 2.77 -21.57 -0.07
CA LEU A 148 4.16 -21.27 -0.43
C LEU A 148 4.91 -20.55 0.71
N ALA A 149 4.28 -19.59 1.38
CA ALA A 149 4.90 -18.85 2.49
C ALA A 149 5.14 -19.70 3.75
N ALA A 150 4.35 -20.75 3.95
CA ALA A 150 4.53 -21.72 5.05
C ALA A 150 5.68 -22.72 4.80
N LEU A 151 6.27 -22.68 3.61
CA LEU A 151 7.34 -23.56 3.15
C LEU A 151 8.62 -22.76 2.88
N SER A 152 9.76 -23.45 2.72
CA SER A 152 11.00 -22.77 2.36
C SER A 152 11.00 -22.33 0.89
N THR A 153 11.60 -21.16 0.64
CA THR A 153 11.66 -20.55 -0.69
C THR A 153 12.44 -21.42 -1.68
N GLU A 154 11.83 -21.72 -2.82
CA GLU A 154 12.49 -22.25 -4.00
C GLU A 154 12.74 -21.12 -5.01
N ALA A 155 13.80 -21.23 -5.82
CA ALA A 155 14.09 -20.21 -6.85
C ALA A 155 12.99 -20.10 -7.91
N HIS A 156 12.30 -21.21 -8.20
CA HIS A 156 11.21 -21.29 -9.16
C HIS A 156 10.10 -22.18 -8.58
N PRO A 157 9.27 -21.65 -7.65
CA PRO A 157 8.24 -22.45 -7.02
C PRO A 157 7.20 -22.90 -8.05
N ASP A 158 6.90 -24.20 -8.06
CA ASP A 158 5.85 -24.75 -8.93
C ASP A 158 4.47 -24.41 -8.34
N GLU A 159 3.83 -23.37 -8.88
CA GLU A 159 2.51 -22.93 -8.44
C GLU A 159 1.44 -24.02 -8.59
N ARG A 160 1.55 -24.86 -9.63
CA ARG A 160 0.64 -25.98 -9.82
C ARG A 160 0.79 -26.97 -8.67
N ARG A 161 2.02 -27.29 -8.25
CA ARG A 161 2.28 -28.14 -7.07
C ARG A 161 1.75 -27.53 -5.78
N ALA A 162 1.94 -26.22 -5.58
CA ALA A 162 1.43 -25.50 -4.42
C ALA A 162 -0.10 -25.56 -4.33
N ARG A 163 -0.83 -25.44 -5.45
CA ARG A 163 -2.30 -25.64 -5.49
C ARG A 163 -2.70 -27.07 -5.11
N GLY A 164 -1.89 -28.07 -5.48
CA GLY A 164 -2.09 -29.45 -5.06
C GLY A 164 -1.91 -29.64 -3.54
N LEU A 165 -0.88 -29.02 -2.97
CA LEU A 165 -0.65 -28.99 -1.53
C LEU A 165 -1.78 -28.26 -0.79
N LEU A 166 -2.31 -27.15 -1.35
CA LEU A 166 -3.50 -26.46 -0.84
C LEU A 166 -4.71 -27.40 -0.80
N ARG A 167 -4.96 -28.18 -1.87
CA ARG A 167 -6.04 -29.18 -1.86
C ARG A 167 -5.87 -30.19 -0.72
N PHE A 168 -4.65 -30.69 -0.47
CA PHE A 168 -4.43 -31.62 0.64
C PHE A 168 -4.56 -30.97 2.02
N ALA A 169 -4.18 -29.70 2.16
CA ALA A 169 -4.43 -28.93 3.38
C ALA A 169 -5.94 -28.80 3.65
N LEU A 170 -6.75 -28.54 2.62
CA LEU A 170 -8.22 -28.47 2.74
C LEU A 170 -8.84 -29.83 3.08
N GLU A 171 -8.37 -30.93 2.47
CA GLU A 171 -8.81 -32.28 2.84
C GLU A 171 -8.42 -32.63 4.28
N ARG A 172 -7.24 -32.19 4.74
CA ARG A 172 -6.82 -32.33 6.14
C ARG A 172 -7.75 -31.55 7.08
N ARG A 173 -8.09 -30.31 6.76
CA ARG A 173 -9.08 -29.50 7.52
C ARG A 173 -10.42 -30.21 7.61
N LYS A 174 -10.92 -30.75 6.49
CA LYS A 174 -12.15 -31.54 6.45
C LYS A 174 -12.07 -32.82 7.27
N ALA A 175 -10.91 -33.48 7.33
CA ALA A 175 -10.70 -34.64 8.19
C ALA A 175 -10.70 -34.26 9.67
N MET A 176 -10.08 -33.15 10.05
CA MET A 176 -10.09 -32.62 11.43
C MET A 176 -11.49 -32.23 11.87
N ASN A 177 -12.23 -31.45 11.06
CA ASN A 177 -13.62 -31.11 11.38
C ASN A 177 -14.49 -32.36 11.60
N ARG A 178 -14.35 -33.40 10.78
CA ARG A 178 -15.07 -34.67 10.99
C ARG A 178 -14.67 -35.42 12.27
N ALA A 179 -13.46 -35.20 12.78
CA ALA A 179 -12.95 -35.91 13.95
C ALA A 179 -13.41 -35.27 15.26
N ASP A 180 -13.39 -33.94 15.36
CA ASP A 180 -13.63 -33.23 16.62
C ASP A 180 -14.47 -31.94 16.49
N GLY A 181 -14.90 -31.57 15.28
CA GLY A 181 -15.65 -30.33 15.03
C GLY A 181 -14.83 -29.05 15.19
N SER A 182 -13.50 -29.14 15.29
CA SER A 182 -12.62 -27.99 15.61
C SER A 182 -12.45 -26.96 14.50
N ARG A 183 -12.95 -27.21 13.29
CA ARG A 183 -12.75 -26.34 12.13
C ARG A 183 -14.04 -26.15 11.35
N GLU A 184 -14.30 -24.92 10.91
CA GLU A 184 -15.42 -24.65 10.02
C GLU A 184 -15.27 -25.38 8.67
N PRO A 185 -16.37 -25.89 8.09
CA PRO A 185 -16.35 -26.49 6.76
C PRO A 185 -16.01 -25.45 5.70
N VAL A 186 -15.20 -25.82 4.71
CA VAL A 186 -14.92 -24.95 3.57
C VAL A 186 -15.63 -25.43 2.32
N TRP A 187 -16.45 -24.55 1.79
CA TRP A 187 -17.17 -24.69 0.55
C TRP A 187 -16.30 -24.20 -0.61
N LEU A 188 -16.59 -24.70 -1.80
CA LEU A 188 -15.87 -24.34 -3.03
C LEU A 188 -16.87 -23.81 -4.06
N ARG A 189 -16.60 -22.66 -4.65
CA ARG A 189 -17.32 -22.16 -5.83
C ARG A 189 -16.53 -22.50 -7.09
N ARG A 190 -17.23 -22.94 -8.14
CA ARG A 190 -16.66 -23.20 -9.45
C ARG A 190 -17.22 -22.25 -10.50
N ARG A 191 -16.35 -21.77 -11.38
CA ARG A 191 -16.67 -21.08 -12.63
C ARG A 191 -15.97 -21.80 -13.77
N ASP A 192 -16.70 -22.15 -14.82
CA ASP A 192 -16.16 -22.89 -15.97
C ASP A 192 -15.38 -24.16 -15.60
N ARG A 193 -15.92 -24.94 -14.64
CA ARG A 193 -15.34 -26.17 -14.06
C ARG A 193 -14.09 -25.97 -13.19
N VAL A 194 -13.56 -24.76 -13.08
CA VAL A 194 -12.39 -24.44 -12.24
C VAL A 194 -12.86 -23.90 -10.89
N VAL A 195 -12.21 -24.31 -9.80
CA VAL A 195 -12.48 -23.72 -8.48
C VAL A 195 -11.88 -22.31 -8.43
N THR A 196 -12.72 -21.32 -8.12
CA THR A 196 -12.32 -19.91 -8.07
C THR A 196 -12.28 -19.37 -6.64
N LEU A 197 -13.27 -19.73 -5.82
CA LEU A 197 -13.42 -19.24 -4.45
C LEU A 197 -13.55 -20.37 -3.44
N LEU A 198 -13.10 -20.09 -2.22
CA LEU A 198 -13.18 -20.92 -1.04
C LEU A 198 -13.76 -20.07 0.08
N ALA A 199 -14.79 -20.55 0.77
CA ALA A 199 -15.44 -19.82 1.87
C ALA A 199 -15.93 -20.75 2.97
N GLU A 200 -15.96 -20.25 4.20
CA GLU A 200 -16.53 -20.97 5.35
C GLU A 200 -18.07 -20.84 5.41
N ASP A 201 -18.61 -19.76 4.84
CA ASP A 201 -20.03 -19.54 4.62
C ASP A 201 -20.31 -19.37 3.13
N GLN A 202 -21.32 -20.09 2.61
CA GLN A 202 -21.73 -20.01 1.21
C GLN A 202 -22.26 -18.62 0.83
N ALA A 203 -22.86 -17.88 1.76
CA ALA A 203 -23.37 -16.53 1.50
C ALA A 203 -22.25 -15.56 1.10
N LEU A 204 -21.01 -15.81 1.52
CA LEU A 204 -19.85 -14.97 1.17
C LEU A 204 -19.44 -15.11 -0.30
N PHE A 205 -19.86 -16.17 -1.00
CA PHE A 205 -19.65 -16.25 -2.44
C PHE A 205 -20.44 -15.17 -3.17
N ASP A 206 -21.68 -14.91 -2.76
CA ASP A 206 -22.52 -13.91 -3.39
C ASP A 206 -21.96 -12.50 -3.15
N VAL A 207 -21.35 -12.27 -1.97
CA VAL A 207 -20.60 -11.03 -1.67
C VAL A 207 -19.39 -10.89 -2.61
N ALA A 208 -18.56 -11.92 -2.74
CA ALA A 208 -17.37 -11.89 -3.59
C ALA A 208 -17.73 -11.68 -5.08
N GLU A 209 -18.78 -12.35 -5.54
CA GLU A 209 -19.28 -12.25 -6.93
C GLU A 209 -19.90 -10.87 -7.21
N SER A 210 -20.67 -10.30 -6.26
CA SER A 210 -21.22 -8.94 -6.39
C SER A 210 -20.12 -7.88 -6.45
N LEU A 211 -19.12 -7.99 -5.56
CA LEU A 211 -17.96 -7.10 -5.56
C LEU A 211 -17.15 -7.22 -6.86
N ALA A 212 -16.96 -8.44 -7.37
CA ALA A 212 -16.26 -8.69 -8.62
C ALA A 212 -17.00 -8.10 -9.83
N ALA A 213 -18.33 -8.28 -9.88
CA ALA A 213 -19.16 -7.72 -10.93
C ALA A 213 -19.12 -6.19 -10.93
N GLU A 214 -19.19 -5.56 -9.75
CA GLU A 214 -19.04 -4.11 -9.64
C GLU A 214 -17.64 -3.65 -10.08
N ALA A 215 -16.58 -4.34 -9.65
CA ALA A 215 -15.22 -4.05 -10.11
C ALA A 215 -15.09 -4.13 -11.66
N ASP A 216 -15.69 -5.15 -12.28
CA ASP A 216 -15.73 -5.29 -13.75
C ASP A 216 -16.49 -4.12 -14.41
N GLN A 217 -17.62 -3.66 -13.83
CA GLN A 217 -18.36 -2.50 -14.33
C GLN A 217 -17.58 -1.19 -14.18
N ILE A 218 -16.88 -1.00 -13.06
CA ILE A 218 -16.05 0.19 -12.80
C ILE A 218 -14.98 0.32 -13.89
N VAL A 219 -14.27 -0.76 -14.21
CA VAL A 219 -13.21 -0.70 -15.23
C VAL A 219 -13.77 -0.63 -16.64
N ALA A 220 -14.89 -1.29 -16.94
CA ALA A 220 -15.53 -1.25 -18.26
C ALA A 220 -16.03 0.16 -18.64
N THR A 221 -16.38 0.97 -17.65
CA THR A 221 -16.87 2.35 -17.86
C THR A 221 -15.77 3.42 -17.72
N ALA A 222 -14.55 3.04 -17.34
CA ALA A 222 -13.48 3.98 -17.01
C ALA A 222 -12.81 4.65 -18.21
N GLY A 223 -13.08 4.20 -19.45
CA GLY A 223 -12.46 4.72 -20.67
C GLY A 223 -11.50 3.71 -21.30
N ASP A 224 -10.31 4.15 -21.68
CA ASP A 224 -9.29 3.29 -22.31
C ASP A 224 -8.74 2.24 -21.31
N PRO A 225 -8.99 0.93 -21.52
CA PRO A 225 -8.55 -0.12 -20.60
C PRO A 225 -7.04 -0.21 -20.47
N GLU A 226 -6.28 0.24 -21.48
CA GLU A 226 -4.82 0.14 -21.47
C GLU A 226 -4.14 1.25 -20.65
N ARG A 227 -4.87 2.29 -20.24
CA ARG A 227 -4.27 3.50 -19.63
C ARG A 227 -4.93 3.95 -18.34
N VAL A 228 -6.22 3.68 -18.17
CA VAL A 228 -6.98 4.26 -17.07
C VAL A 228 -6.82 3.49 -15.77
N VAL A 229 -6.60 4.24 -14.68
CA VAL A 229 -6.64 3.75 -13.31
C VAL A 229 -7.70 4.55 -12.53
N ILE A 230 -8.60 3.84 -11.86
CA ILE A 230 -9.70 4.41 -11.12
C ILE A 230 -9.25 4.69 -9.68
N PRO A 231 -9.37 5.94 -9.19
CA PRO A 231 -8.92 6.33 -7.86
C PRO A 231 -9.54 5.48 -6.73
N ALA A 232 -8.72 5.12 -5.75
CA ALA A 232 -9.12 4.27 -4.62
C ALA A 232 -10.35 4.79 -3.87
N SER A 233 -10.52 6.11 -3.71
CA SER A 233 -11.70 6.68 -3.05
C SER A 233 -13.01 6.36 -3.77
N ARG A 234 -13.02 6.47 -5.11
CA ARG A 234 -14.18 6.13 -5.94
C ARG A 234 -14.48 4.64 -5.88
N VAL A 235 -13.45 3.80 -6.04
CA VAL A 235 -13.57 2.34 -5.94
C VAL A 235 -14.18 1.94 -4.60
N ARG A 236 -13.65 2.46 -3.49
CA ARG A 236 -14.11 2.10 -2.14
C ARG A 236 -15.56 2.49 -1.89
N ALA A 237 -16.02 3.61 -2.45
CA ALA A 237 -17.42 4.03 -2.35
C ALA A 237 -18.33 3.08 -3.13
N GLN A 238 -18.04 2.84 -4.41
CA GLN A 238 -18.86 1.98 -5.27
C GLN A 238 -18.91 0.52 -4.77
N LEU A 239 -17.76 -0.03 -4.34
CA LEU A 239 -17.72 -1.38 -3.77
C LEU A 239 -18.42 -1.48 -2.40
N ALA A 240 -18.61 -0.38 -1.67
CA ALA A 240 -19.40 -0.42 -0.44
C ALA A 240 -20.89 -0.59 -0.76
N ASP A 241 -21.38 0.08 -1.81
CA ASP A 241 -22.77 0.01 -2.24
C ASP A 241 -23.12 -1.33 -2.92
N ALA A 242 -22.13 -2.02 -3.47
CA ALA A 242 -22.28 -3.33 -4.10
C ALA A 242 -22.35 -4.53 -3.12
N VAL A 243 -22.22 -4.30 -1.80
CA VAL A 243 -22.35 -5.36 -0.81
C VAL A 243 -23.82 -5.82 -0.73
N PRO A 244 -24.13 -7.11 -0.94
CA PRO A 244 -25.49 -7.62 -0.80
C PRO A 244 -26.07 -7.37 0.61
N GLY A 245 -27.27 -6.81 0.67
CA GLY A 245 -27.99 -6.60 1.93
C GLY A 245 -28.39 -7.92 2.60
N GLY A 246 -28.42 -7.94 3.94
CA GLY A 246 -28.86 -9.11 4.71
C GLY A 246 -27.78 -10.19 4.94
N VAL A 247 -26.58 -10.02 4.39
CA VAL A 247 -25.43 -10.88 4.69
C VAL A 247 -24.62 -10.27 5.84
N ALA A 248 -24.40 -11.05 6.90
CA ALA A 248 -23.54 -10.63 8.00
C ALA A 248 -22.07 -10.70 7.55
N LEU A 249 -21.42 -9.54 7.38
CA LEU A 249 -20.03 -9.50 6.97
C LEU A 249 -19.07 -9.78 8.13
N PRO A 250 -18.11 -10.70 7.97
CA PRO A 250 -16.95 -10.81 8.85
C PRO A 250 -16.18 -9.48 8.95
N THR A 251 -15.56 -9.23 10.12
CA THR A 251 -14.86 -7.96 10.42
C THR A 251 -13.86 -7.56 9.34
N ALA A 252 -13.05 -8.49 8.83
CA ALA A 252 -12.08 -8.19 7.78
C ALA A 252 -12.74 -7.69 6.47
N LEU A 253 -13.96 -8.15 6.12
CA LEU A 253 -14.68 -7.67 4.93
C LEU A 253 -15.35 -6.30 5.14
N THR A 254 -15.42 -5.82 6.38
CA THR A 254 -15.84 -4.43 6.65
C THR A 254 -14.76 -3.43 6.24
N GLU A 255 -13.50 -3.86 6.12
CA GLU A 255 -12.41 -3.01 5.66
C GLU A 255 -12.46 -2.81 4.13
N SER A 256 -12.44 -1.54 3.70
CA SER A 256 -12.57 -1.20 2.29
C SER A 256 -11.43 -1.77 1.44
N GLN A 257 -10.21 -1.86 1.99
CA GLN A 257 -9.08 -2.43 1.26
C GLN A 257 -9.24 -3.94 0.99
N ARG A 258 -9.79 -4.69 1.96
CA ARG A 258 -10.09 -6.11 1.75
C ARG A 258 -11.15 -6.31 0.67
N ARG A 259 -12.22 -5.48 0.66
CA ARG A 259 -13.23 -5.55 -0.42
C ARG A 259 -12.62 -5.30 -1.80
N VAL A 260 -11.74 -4.30 -1.94
CA VAL A 260 -11.03 -4.02 -3.20
C VAL A 260 -10.19 -5.21 -3.64
N THR A 261 -9.39 -5.78 -2.74
CA THR A 261 -8.53 -6.93 -3.08
C THR A 261 -9.34 -8.17 -3.43
N LEU A 262 -10.43 -8.46 -2.71
CA LEU A 262 -11.33 -9.57 -3.03
C LEU A 262 -12.04 -9.37 -4.38
N ALA A 263 -12.55 -8.15 -4.63
CA ALA A 263 -13.19 -7.78 -5.88
C ALA A 263 -12.26 -8.02 -7.07
N ALA A 264 -11.04 -7.46 -7.01
CA ALA A 264 -10.03 -7.61 -8.05
C ALA A 264 -9.55 -9.05 -8.24
N ALA A 265 -9.34 -9.80 -7.16
CA ALA A 265 -8.90 -11.19 -7.24
C ALA A 265 -9.95 -12.11 -7.86
N THR A 266 -11.23 -11.79 -7.69
CA THR A 266 -12.38 -12.58 -8.19
C THR A 266 -12.85 -12.12 -9.59
N SER A 267 -12.57 -10.87 -9.93
CA SER A 267 -12.94 -10.21 -11.18
C SER A 267 -12.22 -10.79 -12.40
N ALA A 268 -12.93 -10.81 -13.54
CA ALA A 268 -12.40 -11.28 -14.81
C ALA A 268 -11.59 -10.20 -15.55
N HIS A 269 -11.93 -8.92 -15.36
CA HIS A 269 -11.38 -7.81 -16.15
C HIS A 269 -10.62 -6.79 -15.31
N ALA A 270 -10.98 -6.60 -14.05
CA ALA A 270 -10.33 -5.68 -13.14
C ALA A 270 -9.17 -6.33 -12.37
N ALA A 271 -8.22 -5.49 -11.99
CA ALA A 271 -7.13 -5.76 -11.06
C ALA A 271 -6.95 -4.57 -10.12
N ALA A 272 -6.35 -4.81 -8.96
CA ALA A 272 -6.10 -3.78 -7.96
C ALA A 272 -4.62 -3.37 -7.92
N SER A 273 -4.38 -2.06 -7.78
CA SER A 273 -3.04 -1.53 -7.47
C SER A 273 -2.73 -1.66 -5.98
N GLY A 274 -1.45 -1.56 -5.60
CA GLY A 274 -1.02 -1.56 -4.20
C GLY A 274 -1.62 -0.41 -3.36
N ALA A 275 -2.10 0.66 -3.99
CA ALA A 275 -2.78 1.78 -3.34
C ALA A 275 -4.30 1.56 -3.16
N GLY A 276 -4.85 0.45 -3.65
CA GLY A 276 -6.28 0.16 -3.65
C GLY A 276 -7.05 0.85 -4.79
N GLU A 277 -6.36 1.25 -5.86
CA GLU A 277 -7.00 1.69 -7.11
C GLU A 277 -7.42 0.46 -7.92
N LEU A 278 -8.35 0.62 -8.87
CA LEU A 278 -8.66 -0.43 -9.85
C LEU A 278 -8.15 -0.03 -11.23
N HIS A 279 -7.75 -1.02 -12.01
CA HIS A 279 -7.39 -0.87 -13.41
C HIS A 279 -7.84 -2.10 -14.20
N HIS A 280 -7.97 -1.98 -15.52
CA HIS A 280 -8.20 -3.15 -16.34
C HIS A 280 -6.95 -4.05 -16.35
N ARG A 281 -7.12 -5.36 -16.46
CA ARG A 281 -6.00 -6.33 -16.55
C ARG A 281 -5.11 -6.12 -17.77
N ASP A 282 -5.64 -5.48 -18.80
CA ASP A 282 -4.92 -5.08 -20.01
C ASP A 282 -4.16 -3.74 -19.87
N LEU A 283 -4.01 -3.21 -18.65
CA LEU A 283 -3.21 -2.01 -18.40
C LEU A 283 -1.82 -2.15 -19.05
N ALA A 284 -1.50 -1.25 -19.98
CA ALA A 284 -0.27 -1.32 -20.75
C ALA A 284 0.96 -1.15 -19.83
N PRO A 285 2.05 -1.91 -20.05
CA PRO A 285 3.29 -1.76 -19.30
C PRO A 285 3.84 -0.32 -19.30
N VAL A 286 3.66 0.41 -20.41
CA VAL A 286 4.04 1.83 -20.54
C VAL A 286 3.21 2.71 -19.59
N ALA A 287 1.89 2.54 -19.56
CA ALA A 287 1.02 3.28 -18.65
C ALA A 287 1.32 2.94 -17.17
N ALA A 288 1.59 1.67 -16.87
CA ALA A 288 1.99 1.24 -15.53
C ALA A 288 3.31 1.89 -15.09
N LEU A 289 4.28 2.04 -16.00
CA LEU A 289 5.53 2.79 -15.78
C LEU A 289 5.27 4.27 -15.53
N GLU A 290 4.52 4.93 -16.42
CA GLU A 290 4.13 6.34 -16.30
C GLU A 290 3.50 6.62 -14.92
N LEU A 291 2.55 5.79 -14.50
CA LEU A 291 1.83 5.95 -13.25
C LEU A 291 2.67 5.62 -12.01
N THR A 292 3.55 4.63 -12.10
CA THR A 292 4.44 4.26 -10.98
C THR A 292 5.47 5.35 -10.69
N PHE A 293 5.98 5.99 -11.74
CA PHE A 293 7.00 7.03 -11.65
C PHE A 293 6.43 8.43 -11.88
N ALA A 294 5.11 8.59 -11.80
CA ALA A 294 4.47 9.90 -11.84
C ALA A 294 5.03 10.79 -10.71
N GLY A 295 5.58 11.94 -11.06
CA GLY A 295 6.24 12.84 -10.11
C GLY A 295 7.60 12.37 -9.58
N PHE A 296 8.23 11.36 -10.22
CA PHE A 296 9.59 10.96 -9.87
C PHE A 296 10.58 12.11 -10.12
N GLY A 297 11.20 12.61 -9.04
CA GLY A 297 12.25 13.64 -9.05
C GLY A 297 13.65 13.10 -8.72
N GLY A 298 13.85 11.79 -8.74
CA GLY A 298 15.15 11.18 -8.51
C GLY A 298 16.05 11.26 -9.75
N GLN A 299 17.37 11.22 -9.55
CA GLN A 299 18.32 11.37 -10.65
C GLN A 299 18.74 10.03 -11.29
N GLN A 300 18.59 8.91 -10.58
CA GLN A 300 19.03 7.60 -11.02
C GLN A 300 18.07 6.48 -10.56
N LEU A 301 17.90 5.45 -11.39
CA LEU A 301 17.15 4.23 -11.09
C LEU A 301 17.85 3.00 -11.65
N ALA A 302 18.02 1.95 -10.84
CA ALA A 302 18.50 0.68 -11.35
C ALA A 302 17.41 -0.03 -12.20
N PRO A 303 17.76 -0.79 -13.25
CA PRO A 303 16.78 -1.55 -14.04
C PRO A 303 15.89 -2.46 -13.19
N GLU A 304 16.47 -3.15 -12.22
CA GLU A 304 15.77 -4.04 -11.30
C GLU A 304 14.85 -3.25 -10.35
N GLU A 305 15.25 -2.04 -9.94
CA GLU A 305 14.43 -1.16 -9.11
C GLU A 305 13.18 -0.69 -9.87
N ILE A 306 13.32 -0.38 -11.17
CA ILE A 306 12.18 -0.02 -12.03
C ILE A 306 11.18 -1.18 -12.10
N ARG A 307 11.68 -2.37 -12.44
CA ARG A 307 10.87 -3.58 -12.54
C ARG A 307 10.15 -3.88 -11.22
N GLU A 308 10.86 -3.79 -10.10
CA GLU A 308 10.33 -4.12 -8.80
C GLU A 308 9.26 -3.13 -8.34
N ARG A 309 9.49 -1.82 -8.50
CA ARG A 309 8.49 -0.80 -8.12
C ARG A 309 7.20 -0.92 -8.93
N VAL A 310 7.30 -1.19 -10.24
CA VAL A 310 6.11 -1.41 -11.08
C VAL A 310 5.39 -2.69 -10.67
N ARG A 311 6.12 -3.79 -10.44
CA ARG A 311 5.56 -5.06 -9.97
C ARG A 311 4.83 -4.91 -8.63
N VAL A 312 5.38 -4.13 -7.70
CA VAL A 312 4.75 -3.86 -6.39
C VAL A 312 3.49 -3.01 -6.54
N ARG A 313 3.51 -1.98 -7.40
CA ARG A 313 2.36 -1.10 -7.59
C ARG A 313 1.23 -1.77 -8.38
N PHE A 314 1.57 -2.49 -9.44
CA PHE A 314 0.63 -3.10 -10.39
C PHE A 314 0.92 -4.61 -10.55
N PRO A 315 0.63 -5.44 -9.53
CA PRO A 315 1.01 -6.85 -9.49
C PRO A 315 0.34 -7.72 -10.58
N ALA A 316 -0.77 -7.26 -11.16
CA ALA A 316 -1.47 -7.98 -12.23
C ALA A 316 -0.91 -7.68 -13.63
N THR A 317 -0.02 -6.69 -13.78
CA THR A 317 0.61 -6.40 -15.07
C THR A 317 1.70 -7.42 -15.38
N PRO A 318 1.93 -7.76 -16.66
CA PRO A 318 3.04 -8.62 -17.04
C PRO A 318 4.37 -8.08 -16.52
N GLU A 319 5.27 -8.98 -16.10
CA GLU A 319 6.60 -8.56 -15.69
C GLU A 319 7.30 -7.77 -16.81
N LEU A 320 7.82 -6.60 -16.46
CA LEU A 320 8.58 -5.80 -17.41
C LEU A 320 9.77 -6.62 -17.95
N PRO A 321 10.14 -6.46 -19.23
CA PRO A 321 11.27 -7.17 -19.82
C PRO A 321 12.59 -6.76 -19.17
N ARG A 322 13.62 -7.59 -19.34
CA ARG A 322 14.99 -7.21 -18.96
C ARG A 322 15.57 -6.29 -20.05
N ARG A 323 16.65 -5.60 -19.69
CA ARG A 323 17.51 -4.92 -20.66
C ARG A 323 17.90 -5.89 -21.79
N PRO A 324 17.97 -5.45 -23.07
CA PRO A 324 17.79 -4.07 -23.55
C PRO A 324 16.34 -3.66 -23.88
N ALA A 325 15.36 -4.58 -23.86
CA ALA A 325 13.98 -4.26 -24.23
C ALA A 325 13.27 -3.32 -23.23
N LEU A 326 13.80 -3.22 -22.00
CA LEU A 326 13.31 -2.25 -21.00
C LEU A 326 13.53 -0.79 -21.43
N ASP A 327 14.53 -0.53 -22.27
CA ASP A 327 14.94 0.82 -22.70
C ASP A 327 13.81 1.50 -23.47
N ASP A 328 13.23 0.77 -24.42
CA ASP A 328 12.15 1.25 -25.27
C ASP A 328 10.90 1.60 -24.44
N LEU A 329 10.61 0.82 -23.40
CA LEU A 329 9.50 1.09 -22.50
C LEU A 329 9.74 2.32 -21.61
N VAL A 330 10.96 2.49 -21.09
CA VAL A 330 11.33 3.68 -20.30
C VAL A 330 11.27 4.95 -21.16
N ALA A 331 11.71 4.87 -22.41
CA ALA A 331 11.61 5.96 -23.37
C ALA A 331 10.16 6.26 -23.76
N ALA A 332 9.37 5.23 -24.07
CA ALA A 332 7.95 5.38 -24.43
C ALA A 332 7.11 5.95 -23.29
N ALA A 333 7.42 5.61 -22.03
CA ALA A 333 6.78 6.16 -20.84
C ALA A 333 7.18 7.62 -20.54
N GLY A 334 8.04 8.23 -21.36
CA GLY A 334 8.39 9.65 -21.22
C GLY A 334 9.15 10.00 -19.94
N LEU A 335 9.81 9.03 -19.29
CA LEU A 335 10.48 9.26 -18.00
C LEU A 335 11.71 10.18 -18.12
N GLY A 336 12.18 10.48 -19.33
CA GLY A 336 13.34 11.35 -19.56
C GLY A 336 14.67 10.74 -19.11
N LEU A 337 14.70 9.42 -18.89
CA LEU A 337 15.88 8.69 -18.44
C LEU A 337 16.57 7.96 -19.59
N THR A 338 17.89 8.02 -19.62
CA THR A 338 18.76 7.25 -20.51
C THR A 338 19.67 6.36 -19.68
N PHE A 339 20.01 5.18 -20.19
CA PHE A 339 20.86 4.26 -19.44
C PHE A 339 22.33 4.60 -19.57
N ASP A 340 23.02 4.57 -18.43
CA ASP A 340 24.46 4.77 -18.32
C ASP A 340 25.15 3.42 -18.12
N ASP A 341 25.78 2.89 -19.18
CA ASP A 341 26.45 1.59 -19.16
C ASP A 341 27.57 1.48 -18.11
N ARG A 342 28.18 2.62 -17.71
CA ARG A 342 29.26 2.63 -16.73
C ARG A 342 28.73 2.42 -15.31
N LEU A 343 27.64 3.11 -15.00
CA LEU A 343 27.01 3.05 -13.68
C LEU A 343 25.94 1.96 -13.56
N ARG A 344 25.53 1.37 -14.69
CA ARG A 344 24.46 0.37 -14.81
C ARG A 344 23.12 0.86 -14.25
N VAL A 345 22.80 2.13 -14.46
CA VAL A 345 21.55 2.77 -14.02
C VAL A 345 20.96 3.65 -15.11
N TYR A 346 19.64 3.85 -15.08
CA TYR A 346 18.94 4.89 -15.81
C TYR A 346 19.15 6.23 -15.13
N ARG A 347 19.47 7.29 -15.89
CA ARG A 347 19.69 8.65 -15.38
C ARG A 347 19.04 9.69 -16.27
N ALA A 348 18.65 10.83 -15.69
CA ALA A 348 18.18 11.96 -16.48
C ALA A 348 19.30 12.46 -17.41
N THR A 349 18.94 12.75 -18.66
CA THR A 349 19.88 13.36 -19.62
C THR A 349 20.13 14.80 -19.18
N GLU A 350 21.35 15.11 -18.70
CA GLU A 350 21.72 16.48 -18.37
C GLU A 350 21.60 17.33 -19.65
N ALA A 351 20.70 18.33 -19.67
CA ALA A 351 20.77 19.41 -20.63
C ALA A 351 22.05 20.20 -20.34
N GLY A 352 23.15 19.82 -20.99
CA GLY A 352 24.45 20.44 -20.86
C GLY A 352 24.44 21.88 -21.39
N GLY A 353 24.04 22.83 -20.56
CA GLY A 353 24.39 24.23 -20.73
C GLY A 353 25.88 24.40 -20.45
N ARG A 354 26.70 24.44 -21.51
CA ARG A 354 28.13 24.77 -21.42
C ARG A 354 28.27 26.22 -20.97
N THR A 355 28.57 26.45 -19.70
CA THR A 355 29.22 27.69 -19.26
C THR A 355 30.48 27.34 -18.48
N THR A 356 31.58 27.98 -18.88
CA THR A 356 32.89 27.86 -18.26
C THR A 356 32.85 28.50 -16.87
N GLY A 357 32.64 27.69 -15.84
CA GLY A 357 32.70 28.08 -14.43
C GLY A 357 32.83 26.83 -13.57
N LEU A 358 33.79 26.82 -12.66
CA LEU A 358 34.15 25.70 -11.78
C LEU A 358 32.92 24.98 -11.20
N GLU A 359 32.80 23.68 -11.53
CA GLU A 359 31.66 22.85 -11.17
C GLU A 359 31.64 22.50 -9.67
N SER A 360 30.74 23.13 -8.92
CA SER A 360 30.29 22.60 -7.63
C SER A 360 28.82 22.92 -7.41
N ARG A 361 27.93 22.25 -8.18
CA ARG A 361 26.54 21.88 -7.86
C ARG A 361 25.77 21.58 -9.15
N ARG A 362 25.08 20.42 -9.21
CA ARG A 362 24.15 20.08 -10.29
C ARG A 362 22.71 20.12 -9.77
N PRO A 363 21.73 20.68 -10.50
CA PRO A 363 20.36 20.86 -10.03
C PRO A 363 19.61 19.53 -9.97
N THR A 364 18.70 19.39 -9.03
CA THR A 364 17.72 18.29 -8.97
C THR A 364 16.41 18.82 -9.54
N ALA A 365 15.91 18.24 -10.62
CA ALA A 365 14.59 18.55 -11.17
C ALA A 365 13.54 17.78 -10.37
N LEU A 366 12.55 18.48 -9.82
CA LEU A 366 11.40 17.88 -9.14
C LEU A 366 10.35 17.54 -10.22
N GLY A 367 10.02 16.26 -10.35
CA GLY A 367 9.04 15.77 -11.31
C GLY A 367 7.63 16.30 -11.00
N VAL A 368 6.99 16.89 -12.02
CA VAL A 368 5.59 17.32 -11.99
C VAL A 368 4.70 16.08 -11.95
N ALA A 369 3.80 15.99 -10.97
CA ALA A 369 2.78 14.94 -10.90
C ALA A 369 1.67 15.22 -11.93
N THR A 370 1.47 14.31 -12.89
CA THR A 370 0.46 14.44 -13.95
C THR A 370 -0.91 13.89 -13.52
N SER A 371 -1.94 14.73 -13.60
CA SER A 371 -3.37 14.40 -13.69
C SER A 371 -4.06 15.54 -14.48
N PRO A 372 -5.24 15.32 -15.07
CA PRO A 372 -5.48 15.43 -16.52
C PRO A 372 -5.41 16.86 -17.08
N VAL A 373 -5.05 16.92 -18.37
CA VAL A 373 -4.81 18.12 -19.17
C VAL A 373 -6.10 18.94 -19.32
N GLY A 374 -6.29 19.92 -18.44
CA GLY A 374 -7.00 21.16 -18.74
C GLY A 374 -6.07 22.18 -19.39
N SER A 375 -6.60 23.33 -19.82
CA SER A 375 -5.85 24.42 -20.44
C SER A 375 -4.73 25.02 -19.58
N THR A 376 -4.65 24.65 -18.30
CA THR A 376 -3.72 25.14 -17.28
C THR A 376 -2.62 24.14 -16.86
N GLY A 377 -2.61 22.93 -17.44
CA GLY A 377 -1.65 21.86 -17.14
C GLY A 377 -1.87 21.19 -15.76
N ALA A 378 -1.01 20.23 -15.41
CA ALA A 378 -1.19 19.40 -14.20
C ALA A 378 -1.10 20.19 -12.87
N LEU A 379 -0.27 21.24 -12.82
CA LEU A 379 -0.20 22.14 -11.66
C LEU A 379 -1.50 22.96 -11.52
N GLY A 380 -2.05 23.48 -12.62
CA GLY A 380 -3.32 24.19 -12.63
C GLY A 380 -4.48 23.31 -12.14
N ALA A 381 -4.57 22.09 -12.67
CA ALA A 381 -5.56 21.10 -12.22
C ALA A 381 -5.45 20.78 -10.72
N ARG A 382 -4.22 20.77 -10.16
CA ARG A 382 -3.99 20.55 -8.73
C ARG A 382 -4.53 21.70 -7.87
N LEU A 383 -4.34 22.95 -8.32
CA LEU A 383 -4.87 24.13 -7.64
C LEU A 383 -6.40 24.17 -7.74
N GLU A 384 -6.95 23.91 -8.92
CA GLU A 384 -8.41 23.85 -9.16
C GLU A 384 -9.08 22.75 -8.32
N GLN A 385 -8.47 21.57 -8.24
CA GLN A 385 -8.92 20.50 -7.34
C GLN A 385 -8.92 20.96 -5.88
N SER A 386 -7.90 21.71 -5.47
CA SER A 386 -7.83 22.26 -4.11
C SER A 386 -8.95 23.24 -3.82
N LEU A 387 -9.30 24.10 -4.77
CA LEU A 387 -10.46 24.99 -4.68
C LEU A 387 -11.76 24.20 -4.54
N ALA A 388 -11.96 23.18 -5.38
CA ALA A 388 -13.16 22.35 -5.39
C ALA A 388 -13.34 21.58 -4.07
N SER A 389 -12.26 21.00 -3.52
CA SER A 389 -12.29 20.28 -2.24
C SER A 389 -12.05 21.15 -1.02
N ARG A 390 -11.87 22.47 -1.18
CA ARG A 390 -11.55 23.43 -0.10
C ARG A 390 -10.39 22.96 0.78
N SER A 391 -9.38 22.38 0.15
CA SER A 391 -8.26 21.73 0.85
C SER A 391 -7.12 22.70 1.14
N PHE A 392 -6.20 22.27 2.00
CA PHE A 392 -4.95 22.97 2.22
C PHE A 392 -3.85 22.51 1.26
N LEU A 393 -3.07 23.47 0.74
CA LEU A 393 -1.84 23.22 0.00
C LEU A 393 -0.69 24.08 0.54
N ALA A 394 0.47 23.47 0.76
CA ALA A 394 1.75 24.14 0.88
C ALA A 394 2.38 24.26 -0.53
N LEU A 395 2.44 25.48 -1.05
CA LEU A 395 2.94 25.79 -2.38
C LEU A 395 4.42 26.20 -2.29
N GLY A 396 5.31 25.33 -2.75
CA GLY A 396 6.72 25.62 -2.87
C GLY A 396 6.96 26.60 -4.02
N VAL A 397 7.31 27.85 -3.71
CA VAL A 397 7.54 28.90 -4.70
C VAL A 397 8.94 29.44 -4.56
N ARG A 398 9.68 29.56 -5.66
CA ARG A 398 10.99 30.22 -5.62
C ARG A 398 10.85 31.67 -5.18
N ALA A 399 11.75 32.12 -4.30
CA ALA A 399 11.65 33.45 -3.68
C ALA A 399 11.58 34.59 -4.70
N ASP A 400 12.30 34.49 -5.83
CA ASP A 400 12.30 35.49 -6.91
C ASP A 400 11.01 35.49 -7.76
N ARG A 401 10.10 34.54 -7.54
CA ARG A 401 8.81 34.44 -8.24
C ARG A 401 7.60 34.55 -7.31
N MET A 402 7.81 34.68 -6.00
CA MET A 402 6.73 34.82 -5.02
C MET A 402 5.79 36.01 -5.29
N PRO A 403 6.28 37.25 -5.54
CA PRO A 403 5.39 38.38 -5.81
C PRO A 403 4.51 38.14 -7.04
N ARG A 404 5.09 37.51 -8.07
CA ARG A 404 4.39 37.19 -9.31
C ARG A 404 3.32 36.13 -9.12
N PHE A 405 3.62 35.07 -8.36
CA PHE A 405 2.63 34.05 -8.00
C PHE A 405 1.48 34.64 -7.18
N ILE A 406 1.77 35.50 -6.19
CA ILE A 406 0.74 36.12 -5.35
C ILE A 406 -0.21 36.97 -6.21
N ALA A 407 0.34 37.81 -7.11
CA ALA A 407 -0.46 38.60 -8.03
C ALA A 407 -1.33 37.71 -8.95
N ALA A 408 -0.74 36.68 -9.56
CA ALA A 408 -1.49 35.73 -10.38
C ALA A 408 -2.59 35.00 -9.57
N ALA A 409 -2.34 34.66 -8.31
CA ALA A 409 -3.34 34.03 -7.46
C ALA A 409 -4.52 34.96 -7.15
N GLN A 410 -4.25 36.25 -6.95
CA GLN A 410 -5.28 37.26 -6.74
C GLN A 410 -6.10 37.48 -8.01
N ASP A 411 -5.44 37.65 -9.15
CA ASP A 411 -6.10 37.95 -10.43
C ASP A 411 -6.90 36.76 -10.96
N ARG A 412 -6.32 35.55 -10.92
CA ARG A 412 -6.90 34.34 -11.54
C ARG A 412 -7.93 33.65 -10.67
N TYR A 413 -7.68 33.61 -9.36
CA TYR A 413 -8.46 32.82 -8.40
C TYR A 413 -9.17 33.69 -7.35
N CYS A 414 -9.16 35.02 -7.51
CA CYS A 414 -9.73 35.97 -6.54
C CYS A 414 -9.19 35.76 -5.12
N ALA A 415 -7.93 35.35 -4.99
CA ALA A 415 -7.35 34.94 -3.72
C ALA A 415 -7.33 36.08 -2.70
N THR A 416 -7.68 35.76 -1.45
CA THR A 416 -7.51 36.68 -0.31
C THR A 416 -6.15 36.44 0.32
N VAL A 417 -5.23 37.40 0.24
CA VAL A 417 -3.88 37.26 0.79
C VAL A 417 -3.85 37.68 2.25
N VAL A 418 -3.28 36.83 3.10
CA VAL A 418 -3.01 37.13 4.51
C VAL A 418 -1.51 37.05 4.74
N ASP A 419 -0.92 38.18 5.09
CA ASP A 419 0.47 38.29 5.55
C ASP A 419 0.53 37.97 7.05
N LEU A 420 1.12 36.82 7.40
CA LEU A 420 1.18 36.35 8.79
C LEU A 420 2.14 37.19 9.64
N THR A 421 3.23 37.68 9.06
CA THR A 421 4.13 38.62 9.76
C THR A 421 3.42 39.94 10.00
N GLY A 422 2.76 40.49 8.98
CA GLY A 422 1.96 41.71 9.09
C GLY A 422 0.91 41.60 10.19
N ALA A 423 0.10 40.55 10.17
CA ALA A 423 -0.93 40.27 11.17
C ALA A 423 -0.36 40.14 12.59
N LEU A 424 0.81 39.48 12.74
CA LEU A 424 1.51 39.39 14.01
C LEU A 424 1.98 40.77 14.48
N LEU A 425 2.65 41.55 13.62
CA LEU A 425 3.17 42.86 13.96
C LEU A 425 2.06 43.84 14.36
N ASP A 426 0.93 43.84 13.65
CA ASP A 426 -0.23 44.67 13.98
C ASP A 426 -0.80 44.27 15.34
N THR A 427 -0.90 42.96 15.60
CA THR A 427 -1.36 42.43 16.89
C THR A 427 -0.40 42.84 18.02
N LEU A 428 0.91 42.74 17.81
CA LEU A 428 1.92 43.13 18.79
C LEU A 428 1.90 44.64 19.06
N ARG A 429 1.77 45.47 18.02
CA ARG A 429 1.64 46.93 18.17
C ARG A 429 0.41 47.29 18.98
N ALA A 430 -0.75 46.73 18.65
CA ALA A 430 -1.98 46.95 19.40
C ALA A 430 -1.86 46.49 20.87
N ALA A 431 -1.25 45.32 21.12
CA ALA A 431 -1.02 44.82 22.47
C ALA A 431 -0.05 45.71 23.27
N SER A 432 1.02 46.21 22.64
CA SER A 432 1.96 47.14 23.27
C SER A 432 1.29 48.47 23.63
N ALA A 433 0.48 49.02 22.73
CA ALA A 433 -0.24 50.28 22.96
C ALA A 433 -1.26 50.16 24.11
N ALA A 434 -1.98 49.04 24.18
CA ALA A 434 -2.98 48.80 25.22
C ALA A 434 -2.40 48.76 26.65
N VAL A 435 -1.12 48.40 26.79
CA VAL A 435 -0.43 48.30 28.09
C VAL A 435 0.57 49.45 28.28
N GLY A 436 0.63 50.42 27.35
CA GLY A 436 1.53 51.57 27.42
C GLY A 436 3.02 51.22 27.24
N LEU A 437 3.33 50.09 26.60
CA LEU A 437 4.70 49.64 26.35
C LEU A 437 5.27 50.34 25.09
N PRO A 438 6.40 51.08 25.17
CA PRO A 438 7.00 51.71 24.00
C PRO A 438 7.43 50.68 22.96
N TRP A 439 7.08 50.89 21.68
CA TRP A 439 7.44 49.97 20.58
C TRP A 439 8.95 49.74 20.45
N GLU A 440 9.76 50.76 20.71
CA GLU A 440 11.22 50.64 20.72
C GLU A 440 11.73 49.61 21.73
N LEU A 441 11.02 49.39 22.84
CA LEU A 441 11.39 48.36 23.82
C LEU A 441 11.13 46.95 23.28
N VAL A 442 10.02 46.76 22.55
CA VAL A 442 9.70 45.50 21.85
C VAL A 442 10.75 45.22 20.77
N ARG A 443 11.14 46.24 20.00
CA ARG A 443 12.18 46.13 18.96
C ARG A 443 13.56 45.85 19.55
N THR A 444 13.88 46.46 20.69
CA THR A 444 15.13 46.19 21.43
C THR A 444 15.14 44.76 21.94
N ALA A 445 14.02 44.30 22.52
CA ALA A 445 13.88 42.92 23.00
C ALA A 445 14.08 41.89 21.88
N ASP A 446 13.58 42.13 20.65
CA ASP A 446 13.77 41.22 19.51
C ASP A 446 15.22 41.16 19.00
N ALA A 447 16.00 42.22 19.25
CA ALA A 447 17.42 42.28 18.89
C ALA A 447 18.35 41.72 19.99
N GLU A 448 17.82 41.42 21.18
CA GLU A 448 18.61 40.80 22.27
C GLU A 448 18.89 39.32 21.98
N GLY A 449 20.02 38.82 22.50
CA GLY A 449 20.42 37.42 22.32
C GLY A 449 19.49 36.42 23.00
N GLU A 450 19.57 35.15 22.56
CA GLU A 450 18.83 34.04 23.15
C GLU A 450 19.05 33.97 24.68
N ALA A 451 17.97 33.79 25.44
CA ALA A 451 17.89 33.74 26.92
C ALA A 451 17.86 35.09 27.70
N SER A 452 17.79 36.25 27.04
CA SER A 452 17.60 37.53 27.76
C SER A 452 16.22 37.63 28.45
N ARG A 453 16.05 38.61 29.36
CA ARG A 453 14.73 38.92 29.96
C ARG A 453 13.79 39.55 28.92
N GLY A 454 14.31 40.43 28.06
CA GLY A 454 13.54 41.05 26.98
C GLY A 454 12.99 40.00 26.00
N GLN A 455 13.83 39.08 25.55
CA GLN A 455 13.47 38.02 24.61
C GLN A 455 12.40 37.07 25.18
N ARG A 456 12.48 36.71 26.47
CA ARG A 456 11.42 35.94 27.15
C ARG A 456 10.10 36.71 27.25
N GLY A 457 10.17 38.01 27.53
CA GLY A 457 9.00 38.89 27.54
C GLY A 457 8.35 38.99 26.16
N LEU A 458 9.15 39.10 25.10
CA LEU A 458 8.70 39.11 23.71
C LEU A 458 8.06 37.78 23.31
N GLN A 459 8.68 36.65 23.65
CA GLN A 459 8.10 35.32 23.39
C GLN A 459 6.70 35.17 24.03
N GLU A 460 6.52 35.63 25.27
CA GLU A 460 5.22 35.59 25.93
C GLU A 460 4.20 36.54 25.28
N LEU A 461 4.64 37.72 24.83
CA LEU A 461 3.79 38.66 24.10
C LEU A 461 3.34 38.08 22.75
N VAL A 462 4.26 37.46 21.99
CA VAL A 462 3.98 36.77 20.73
C VAL A 462 3.04 35.58 20.96
N ARG A 463 3.28 34.78 21.99
CA ARG A 463 2.41 33.64 22.35
C ARG A 463 0.96 34.08 22.57
N ARG A 464 0.75 35.25 23.19
CA ARG A 464 -0.59 35.85 23.41
C ARG A 464 -1.18 36.48 22.15
N ALA A 465 -0.35 36.82 21.17
CA ALA A 465 -0.79 37.39 19.90
C ALA A 465 -1.36 36.33 18.94
N TRP A 466 -0.90 35.07 19.04
CA TRP A 466 -1.29 34.02 18.09
C TRP A 466 -2.79 33.79 17.90
N PRO A 467 -3.65 33.79 18.94
CA PRO A 467 -5.09 33.66 18.76
C PRO A 467 -5.69 34.75 17.85
N LYS A 468 -5.18 35.99 17.92
CA LYS A 468 -5.67 37.09 17.06
C LYS A 468 -5.18 36.95 15.62
N VAL A 469 -3.98 36.39 15.41
CA VAL A 469 -3.47 36.07 14.07
C VAL A 469 -4.31 34.94 13.46
N GLU A 470 -4.68 33.95 14.26
CA GLU A 470 -5.60 32.88 13.85
C GLU A 470 -6.99 33.45 13.49
N ASP A 471 -7.55 34.34 14.32
CA ASP A 471 -8.83 35.01 14.06
C ASP A 471 -8.79 35.78 12.72
N ALA A 472 -7.67 36.44 12.38
CA ALA A 472 -7.51 37.14 11.11
C ALA A 472 -7.58 36.19 9.90
N VAL A 473 -6.99 34.99 10.01
CA VAL A 473 -7.07 33.95 8.97
C VAL A 473 -8.49 33.38 8.87
N GLU A 474 -9.13 33.09 10.00
CA GLU A 474 -10.50 32.58 10.04
C GLU A 474 -11.51 33.61 9.52
N GLN A 475 -11.29 34.90 9.78
CA GLN A 475 -12.08 35.97 9.22
C GLN A 475 -11.89 36.07 7.70
N ALA A 476 -10.66 35.98 7.20
CA ALA A 476 -10.41 35.93 5.75
C ALA A 476 -11.09 34.70 5.09
N LEU A 477 -11.14 33.56 5.79
CA LEU A 477 -11.86 32.37 5.34
C LEU A 477 -13.38 32.56 5.32
N ALA A 478 -13.93 33.42 6.18
CA ALA A 478 -15.35 33.70 6.28
C ALA A 478 -15.83 34.78 5.28
N ASP A 479 -15.03 35.82 5.05
CA ASP A 479 -15.45 37.05 4.35
C ASP A 479 -15.35 36.97 2.81
N GLY A 480 -14.59 36.01 2.26
CA GLY A 480 -14.34 35.96 0.81
C GLY A 480 -15.30 35.09 0.00
N GLU A 481 -15.21 35.22 -1.32
CA GLU A 481 -16.08 34.55 -2.29
C GLU A 481 -15.95 33.02 -2.24
N VAL A 482 -17.08 32.35 -2.52
CA VAL A 482 -17.13 30.89 -2.62
C VAL A 482 -16.30 30.43 -3.81
N GLY A 483 -15.29 29.60 -3.54
CA GLY A 483 -14.37 29.08 -4.57
C GLY A 483 -13.06 29.85 -4.70
N ALA A 484 -12.92 31.01 -4.05
CA ALA A 484 -11.64 31.72 -3.94
C ALA A 484 -10.80 31.16 -2.77
N PRO A 485 -9.47 31.03 -2.85
CA PRO A 485 -8.63 30.57 -1.75
C PRO A 485 -8.20 31.72 -0.81
N VAL A 486 -7.80 31.37 0.40
CA VAL A 486 -6.99 32.24 1.27
C VAL A 486 -5.51 31.86 1.11
N VAL A 487 -4.68 32.82 0.72
CA VAL A 487 -3.24 32.62 0.51
C VAL A 487 -2.47 33.18 1.71
N LEU A 488 -1.84 32.31 2.48
CA LEU A 488 -0.98 32.66 3.61
C LEU A 488 0.44 32.94 3.12
N THR A 489 0.96 34.11 3.46
CA THR A 489 2.29 34.58 3.09
C THR A 489 3.10 34.96 4.33
N ASP A 490 4.42 35.05 4.14
CA ASP A 490 5.39 35.41 5.17
C ASP A 490 5.22 34.67 6.51
N ALA A 491 5.17 33.33 6.44
CA ALA A 491 4.93 32.46 7.59
C ALA A 491 6.18 32.19 8.45
N ALA A 492 7.31 32.84 8.16
CA ALA A 492 8.58 32.67 8.87
C ALA A 492 8.49 32.87 10.40
N PRO A 493 7.69 33.83 10.93
CA PRO A 493 7.56 34.00 12.38
C PRO A 493 7.02 32.77 13.12
N LEU A 494 6.24 31.90 12.45
CA LEU A 494 5.79 30.64 13.05
C LEU A 494 6.98 29.73 13.41
N ALA A 495 8.01 29.68 12.57
CA ALA A 495 9.22 28.93 12.84
C ALA A 495 10.12 29.61 13.87
N ARG A 496 10.28 30.93 13.78
CA ARG A 496 11.10 31.73 14.71
C ARG A 496 10.62 31.64 16.15
N TYR A 497 9.30 31.62 16.38
CA TYR A 497 8.69 31.57 17.71
C TYR A 497 8.07 30.21 18.05
N ASP A 498 8.55 29.13 17.43
CA ASP A 498 8.20 27.72 17.72
C ASP A 498 6.69 27.42 17.72
N ASN A 499 5.95 28.05 16.81
CA ASN A 499 4.50 27.89 16.67
C ASN A 499 4.08 27.40 15.27
N VAL A 500 4.94 26.65 14.59
CA VAL A 500 4.62 25.99 13.31
C VAL A 500 3.41 25.04 13.46
N GLY A 501 3.17 24.52 14.67
CA GLY A 501 2.00 23.71 15.01
C GLY A 501 0.64 24.40 14.79
N LEU A 502 0.58 25.73 14.75
CA LEU A 502 -0.65 26.48 14.43
C LEU A 502 -1.25 26.05 13.08
N LEU A 503 -0.39 25.71 12.11
CA LEU A 503 -0.80 25.28 10.78
C LEU A 503 -1.59 23.95 10.80
N ALA A 504 -1.46 23.13 11.85
CA ALA A 504 -2.10 21.82 11.94
C ALA A 504 -3.63 21.89 11.78
N ARG A 505 -4.24 22.97 12.26
CA ARG A 505 -5.68 23.24 12.11
C ARG A 505 -6.08 23.32 10.63
N TRP A 506 -5.26 23.95 9.81
CA TRP A 506 -5.52 24.05 8.37
C TRP A 506 -4.97 22.88 7.57
N THR A 507 -4.04 22.08 8.08
CA THR A 507 -3.55 20.88 7.37
C THR A 507 -4.40 19.63 7.62
N ASP A 508 -5.18 19.57 8.70
CA ASP A 508 -6.03 18.41 9.02
C ASP A 508 -7.02 18.07 7.89
N LEU A 509 -6.93 16.85 7.34
CA LEU A 509 -7.79 16.40 6.24
C LEU A 509 -9.25 16.20 6.66
N ALA A 510 -9.53 15.99 7.95
CA ALA A 510 -10.87 15.78 8.46
C ALA A 510 -11.60 17.10 8.77
N ALA A 511 -10.87 18.21 8.88
CA ALA A 511 -11.45 19.51 9.21
C ALA A 511 -12.21 20.10 8.00
N SER A 512 -13.48 20.44 8.21
CA SER A 512 -14.27 21.15 7.22
C SER A 512 -13.81 22.61 7.11
N ARG A 513 -13.66 23.09 5.87
CA ARG A 513 -13.23 24.47 5.58
C ARG A 513 -14.23 25.16 4.68
N ARG A 514 -14.39 26.47 4.89
CA ARG A 514 -15.25 27.30 4.03
C ARG A 514 -14.62 27.53 2.66
N ARG A 515 -13.30 27.67 2.61
CA ARG A 515 -12.48 27.98 1.43
C ARG A 515 -11.16 27.20 1.50
N ALA A 516 -10.50 27.04 0.35
CA ALA A 516 -9.15 26.46 0.31
C ALA A 516 -8.13 27.37 1.00
N VAL A 517 -7.08 26.78 1.57
CA VAL A 517 -5.98 27.52 2.22
C VAL A 517 -4.68 27.17 1.51
N TRP A 518 -3.98 28.17 0.96
CA TRP A 518 -2.71 27.97 0.29
C TRP A 518 -1.60 28.66 1.07
N LEU A 519 -0.65 27.91 1.62
CA LEU A 519 0.53 28.44 2.27
C LEU A 519 1.67 28.59 1.26
N VAL A 520 2.18 29.82 1.07
CA VAL A 520 3.36 30.04 0.24
C VAL A 520 4.62 29.70 1.04
N VAL A 521 5.38 28.73 0.54
CA VAL A 521 6.62 28.24 1.16
C VAL A 521 7.82 28.60 0.28
N PRO A 522 8.65 29.59 0.68
CA PRO A 522 9.81 30.01 -0.10
C PRO A 522 10.81 28.87 -0.34
N GLN A 523 11.12 28.61 -1.61
CA GLN A 523 12.17 27.69 -2.03
C GLN A 523 13.44 28.48 -2.35
N LEU A 524 14.45 28.33 -1.51
CA LEU A 524 15.76 28.97 -1.64
C LEU A 524 16.83 27.90 -1.89
N GLY A 525 18.03 28.30 -2.33
CA GLY A 525 19.12 27.35 -2.64
C GLY A 525 19.49 26.38 -1.50
N GLY A 526 19.15 26.71 -0.24
CA GLY A 526 19.33 25.86 0.94
C GLY A 526 18.03 25.38 1.61
N ASN A 527 16.85 25.76 1.12
CA ASN A 527 15.56 25.37 1.69
C ASN A 527 14.69 24.70 0.60
N ARG A 528 14.45 23.39 0.72
CA ARG A 528 13.66 22.60 -0.24
C ARG A 528 12.57 21.81 0.47
N GLY A 529 11.37 21.82 -0.10
CA GLY A 529 10.20 21.12 0.45
C GLY A 529 9.30 22.02 1.29
N ALA A 530 8.38 21.41 2.04
CA ALA A 530 7.45 22.10 2.92
C ALA A 530 8.14 22.51 4.24
N MET A 531 9.05 23.48 4.16
CA MET A 531 9.85 23.96 5.30
C MET A 531 9.80 25.48 5.43
N LEU A 532 9.56 25.95 6.65
CA LEU A 532 9.64 27.37 7.05
C LEU A 532 10.85 27.55 7.95
N ASP A 533 11.86 28.31 7.51
CA ASP A 533 13.12 28.54 8.23
C ASP A 533 13.74 27.28 8.86
N GLY A 534 13.79 26.19 8.08
CA GLY A 534 14.35 24.90 8.51
C GLY A 534 13.43 24.07 9.41
N ARG A 535 12.24 24.55 9.77
CA ARG A 535 11.20 23.78 10.47
C ARG A 535 10.20 23.20 9.47
N PRO A 536 9.88 21.89 9.55
CA PRO A 536 8.91 21.28 8.66
C PRO A 536 7.49 21.76 8.95
N VAL A 537 6.73 22.05 7.89
CA VAL A 537 5.28 22.32 7.96
C VAL A 537 4.57 21.01 8.34
N PRO A 538 3.58 21.02 9.28
CA PRO A 538 2.95 19.81 9.80
C PRO A 538 1.87 19.32 8.83
N LEU A 539 2.28 18.81 7.67
CA LEU A 539 1.37 18.26 6.66
C LEU A 539 0.78 16.93 7.14
N ALA A 540 -0.54 16.77 6.97
CA ALA A 540 -1.27 15.54 7.27
C ALA A 540 -1.11 14.47 6.17
N ALA A 541 -0.74 14.87 4.95
CA ALA A 541 -0.44 13.94 3.86
C ALA A 541 0.61 14.51 2.87
N PRO A 542 1.41 13.65 2.21
CA PRO A 542 2.45 14.09 1.27
C PRO A 542 1.92 14.92 0.09
N ASN A 543 0.69 14.66 -0.35
CA ASN A 543 0.05 15.35 -1.47
C ASN A 543 -0.34 16.80 -1.14
N GLN A 544 -0.21 17.25 0.11
CA GLN A 544 -0.48 18.64 0.49
C GLN A 544 0.67 19.58 0.15
N PHE A 545 1.85 19.08 -0.24
CA PHE A 545 2.93 19.91 -0.78
C PHE A 545 2.93 19.86 -2.31
N VAL A 546 3.05 21.03 -2.94
CA VAL A 546 3.14 21.18 -4.40
C VAL A 546 4.28 22.15 -4.71
N ALA A 547 5.31 21.69 -5.41
CA ALA A 547 6.35 22.56 -5.93
C ALA A 547 5.85 23.22 -7.23
N LEU A 548 5.77 24.55 -7.25
CA LEU A 548 5.37 25.30 -8.43
C LEU A 548 6.57 25.56 -9.32
N ASP A 549 6.40 25.22 -10.59
CA ASP A 549 7.40 25.45 -11.63
C ASP A 549 7.45 26.93 -12.04
N ILE A 550 8.65 27.44 -12.36
CA ILE A 550 8.88 28.84 -12.73
C ILE A 550 8.15 29.18 -14.02
N ASP A 551 8.26 28.31 -15.03
CA ASP A 551 7.68 28.54 -16.35
C ASP A 551 6.16 28.50 -16.26
N TRP A 552 5.60 27.67 -15.38
CA TRP A 552 4.17 27.68 -15.08
C TRP A 552 3.71 29.00 -14.45
N ILE A 553 4.40 29.50 -13.40
CA ILE A 553 4.06 30.79 -12.77
C ILE A 553 4.16 31.94 -13.78
N ASP A 554 5.23 31.94 -14.59
CA ASP A 554 5.47 32.98 -15.59
C ASP A 554 4.41 32.93 -16.71
N SER A 555 3.96 31.73 -17.10
CA SER A 555 2.90 31.52 -18.10
C SER A 555 1.53 31.96 -17.59
N VAL A 556 1.13 31.56 -16.39
CA VAL A 556 -0.16 31.96 -15.79
C VAL A 556 -0.24 33.48 -15.69
N ALA A 557 0.82 34.10 -15.16
CA ALA A 557 0.89 35.56 -15.06
C ALA A 557 0.87 36.27 -16.43
N ALA A 558 1.47 35.67 -17.46
CA ALA A 558 1.47 36.24 -18.81
C ALA A 558 0.09 36.12 -19.50
N MET A 559 -0.62 35.00 -19.29
CA MET A 559 -1.97 34.79 -19.82
C MET A 559 -2.97 35.78 -19.22
N ASP A 560 -2.86 36.06 -17.92
CA ASP A 560 -3.72 37.04 -17.26
C ASP A 560 -3.43 38.48 -17.73
N ALA A 561 -2.15 38.82 -17.91
CA ALA A 561 -1.77 40.11 -18.51
C ALA A 561 -2.29 40.29 -19.95
N ALA A 562 -2.31 39.21 -20.75
CA ALA A 562 -2.86 39.20 -22.11
C ALA A 562 -4.40 39.30 -22.14
N ALA A 563 -5.08 38.67 -21.16
CA ALA A 563 -6.53 38.77 -21.01
C ALA A 563 -6.98 40.18 -20.57
N GLN A 564 -6.16 40.88 -19.79
CA GLN A 564 -6.42 42.27 -19.35
C GLN A 564 -6.12 43.32 -20.45
N THR A 565 -5.31 42.99 -21.46
CA THR A 565 -4.89 43.92 -22.54
C THR A 565 -5.68 43.80 -23.85
N SER A 566 -6.59 42.83 -23.97
CA SER A 566 -7.53 42.77 -25.10
C SER A 566 -8.65 43.80 -24.90
N PRO A 567 -8.77 44.85 -25.76
CA PRO A 567 -9.85 45.82 -25.62
C PRO A 567 -11.20 45.13 -25.89
N LYS A 568 -12.17 45.37 -25.02
CA LYS A 568 -13.59 45.04 -25.27
C LYS A 568 -14.03 45.80 -26.52
N GLU A 569 -14.03 45.15 -27.68
CA GLU A 569 -14.81 45.62 -28.81
C GLU A 569 -16.30 45.50 -28.45
N SER A 570 -16.98 46.63 -28.62
CA SER A 570 -18.38 46.87 -28.25
C SER A 570 -19.35 46.32 -29.28
#